data_AF-A0AAW5CI79-F1
#
_entry.id   AF-A0AAW5CI79-F1
#
_cell.length_a   1.000
_cell.length_b   1.000
_cell.length_c   1.000
_cell.angle_alpha   90.00
_cell.angle_beta   90.00
_cell.angle_gamma   90.00
#
_symmetry.space_group_name_H-M   'P 1'
#
loop_
_entity.id
_entity.type
_entity.pdbx_description
1 polymer ?
#
loop_
_entity_poly.entity_id
_entity_poly.type
_entity_poly.pdbx_seq_one_letter_code
_entity_poly.pdbx_strand_id
1 'polypeptide(L)'
;IMLLADAAHSLGAFYKGKASGTVADVTVFSLHSVKNITTGEGGAIVLNLPQPFGNQNELTYLRALALNGQNKSAFEKNQVGAWRYDI
;
A
#
# COMPACT_ATOMS: atom_id res chain seq x y z
N ILE A 1 -18.20 -10.26 4.61
CA ILE A 1 -17.44 -10.71 3.41
C ILE A 1 -16.49 -9.59 3.08
N MET A 2 -15.20 -9.87 2.92
CA MET A 2 -14.21 -8.86 2.55
C MET A 2 -14.14 -8.73 1.02
N LEU A 3 -14.02 -7.51 0.52
CA LEU A 3 -13.80 -7.20 -0.89
C LEU A 3 -12.35 -6.77 -1.13
N LEU A 4 -11.62 -7.58 -1.90
CA LEU A 4 -10.28 -7.26 -2.39
C LEU A 4 -10.37 -7.01 -3.90
N ALA A 5 -10.02 -5.80 -4.32
CA ALA A 5 -9.97 -5.41 -5.72
C ALA A 5 -8.54 -5.52 -6.27
N ASP A 6 -8.36 -6.32 -7.32
CA ASP A 6 -7.19 -6.21 -8.19
C ASP A 6 -7.40 -5.01 -9.12
N ALA A 7 -6.63 -3.96 -8.87
CA ALA A 7 -6.66 -2.71 -9.61
C ALA A 7 -5.36 -2.46 -10.37
N ALA A 8 -4.60 -3.52 -10.73
CA ALA A 8 -3.29 -3.41 -11.36
C ALA A 8 -3.23 -2.50 -12.61
N HIS A 9 -4.34 -2.34 -13.34
CA HIS A 9 -4.47 -1.48 -14.53
C HIS A 9 -5.47 -0.32 -14.38
N SER A 10 -5.87 0.04 -13.15
CA SER A 10 -6.93 1.05 -12.93
C SER A 10 -6.53 2.17 -11.97
N LEU A 11 -5.24 2.38 -11.76
CA LEU A 11 -4.74 3.56 -11.05
C LEU A 11 -5.15 4.83 -11.81
N GLY A 12 -5.90 5.71 -11.15
CA GLY A 12 -6.48 6.92 -11.73
C GLY A 12 -7.90 6.75 -12.29
N ALA A 13 -8.46 5.54 -12.30
CA ALA A 13 -9.84 5.30 -12.72
C ALA A 13 -10.86 5.73 -11.66
N PHE A 14 -12.10 5.99 -12.10
CA PHE A 14 -13.23 6.32 -11.23
C PHE A 14 -14.40 5.36 -11.48
N TYR A 15 -15.08 4.97 -10.42
CA TYR A 15 -16.35 4.24 -10.47
C TYR A 15 -17.41 5.00 -9.67
N LYS A 16 -18.51 5.37 -10.33
CA LYS A 16 -19.60 6.15 -9.74
C LYS A 16 -19.11 7.40 -8.98
N GLY A 17 -18.16 8.13 -9.58
CA GLY A 17 -17.58 9.35 -9.01
C GLY A 17 -16.56 9.13 -7.88
N LYS A 18 -16.27 7.88 -7.48
CA LYS A 18 -15.25 7.55 -6.49
C LYS A 18 -13.99 7.01 -7.17
N ALA A 19 -12.81 7.35 -6.66
CA ALA A 19 -11.55 6.80 -7.15
C ALA A 19 -11.54 5.28 -6.95
N SER A 20 -11.04 4.52 -7.93
CA SER A 20 -11.02 3.04 -7.93
C SER A 20 -10.44 2.44 -6.65
N GLY A 21 -9.40 3.07 -6.10
CA GLY A 21 -8.74 2.67 -4.85
C GLY A 21 -9.60 2.73 -3.58
N THR A 22 -10.80 3.31 -3.65
CA THR A 22 -11.68 3.54 -2.49
C THR A 22 -12.96 2.71 -2.52
N VAL A 23 -13.16 1.91 -3.57
CA VAL A 23 -14.43 1.21 -3.84
C VAL A 23 -14.54 -0.11 -3.07
N ALA A 24 -13.41 -0.74 -2.75
CA ALA A 24 -13.31 -2.00 -2.02
C ALA A 24 -12.64 -1.82 -0.65
N ASP A 25 -12.73 -2.84 0.21
CA ASP A 25 -12.08 -2.83 1.53
C ASP A 25 -10.56 -2.78 1.39
N VAL A 26 -10.02 -3.51 0.40
CA VAL A 26 -8.61 -3.50 0.01
C VAL A 26 -8.52 -3.36 -1.50
N THR A 27 -7.63 -2.49 -1.98
CA THR A 27 -7.33 -2.35 -3.41
C THR A 27 -5.83 -2.44 -3.66
N VAL A 28 -5.43 -3.23 -4.66
CA VAL A 28 -4.01 -3.42 -5.00
C VAL A 28 -3.71 -2.83 -6.37
N PHE A 29 -2.70 -1.96 -6.44
CA PHE A 29 -2.18 -1.39 -7.67
C PHE A 29 -0.83 -2.01 -8.02
N SER A 30 -0.56 -2.13 -9.32
CA SER A 30 0.76 -2.47 -9.84
C SER A 30 1.41 -1.20 -10.37
N LEU A 31 2.71 -1.08 -10.10
CA LEU A 31 3.57 0.00 -10.58
C LEU A 31 4.71 -0.57 -11.46
N HIS A 32 4.48 -1.74 -12.06
CA HIS A 32 5.38 -2.37 -13.04
C HIS A 32 5.56 -1.48 -14.27
N SER A 33 6.66 -1.67 -14.99
CA SER A 33 7.10 -0.88 -16.16
C SER A 33 6.05 -0.65 -17.25
N VAL A 34 5.13 -1.60 -17.42
CA VAL A 34 4.06 -1.54 -18.45
C VAL A 34 2.75 -0.90 -17.95
N LYS A 35 2.73 -0.32 -16.75
CA LYS A 35 1.55 0.36 -16.18
C LYS A 35 1.57 1.86 -16.47
N ASN A 36 0.41 2.50 -16.37
CA ASN A 36 0.23 3.93 -16.65
C ASN A 36 1.12 4.84 -15.78
N ILE A 37 1.35 4.44 -14.53
CA ILE A 37 2.32 5.05 -13.61
C ILE A 37 3.22 3.92 -13.13
N THR A 38 4.53 4.14 -13.13
CA THR A 38 5.51 3.09 -12.83
C THR A 38 6.61 3.57 -11.90
N THR A 39 7.12 2.64 -11.09
CA THR A 39 8.35 2.77 -10.30
C THR A 39 9.46 1.85 -10.83
N GLY A 40 9.35 1.43 -12.11
CA GLY A 40 10.12 0.31 -12.68
C GLY A 40 9.48 -1.01 -12.25
N GLU A 41 9.66 -1.35 -10.98
CA GLU A 41 9.00 -2.46 -10.29
C GLU A 41 8.27 -1.95 -9.05
N GLY A 42 7.17 -2.59 -8.68
CA GLY A 42 6.48 -2.30 -7.43
C GLY A 42 4.96 -2.39 -7.49
N GLY A 43 4.35 -1.99 -6.39
CA GLY A 43 2.91 -1.95 -6.21
C GLY A 43 2.52 -1.14 -4.98
N ALA A 44 1.22 -0.95 -4.81
CA ALA A 44 0.66 -0.25 -3.66
C ALA A 44 -0.60 -0.97 -3.18
N ILE A 45 -0.79 -0.97 -1.86
CA ILE A 45 -2.00 -1.48 -1.21
C ILE A 45 -2.72 -0.29 -0.59
N VAL A 46 -4.00 -0.14 -0.89
CA VAL A 46 -4.89 0.85 -0.27
C VAL A 46 -5.89 0.13 0.61
N LEU A 47 -6.03 0.62 1.85
CA LEU A 47 -6.92 0.05 2.86
C LEU A 47 -8.06 1.02 3.15
N ASN A 48 -9.28 0.51 3.08
CA ASN A 48 -10.52 1.19 3.46
C ASN A 48 -11.41 0.22 4.26
N LEU A 49 -10.80 -0.44 5.25
CA LEU A 49 -11.46 -1.46 6.05
C LEU A 49 -12.53 -0.84 6.97
N PRO A 50 -13.70 -1.46 7.11
CA PRO A 50 -14.73 -1.03 8.05
C PRO A 50 -14.36 -1.38 9.49
N GLN A 51 -15.05 -0.77 10.46
CA GLN A 51 -14.96 -1.18 11.87
C GLN A 51 -15.31 -2.67 12.02
N PRO A 52 -14.62 -3.41 12.92
CA PRO A 52 -13.68 -2.96 13.95
C PRO A 52 -12.20 -2.88 13.48
N PHE A 53 -11.91 -3.05 12.19
CA PHE A 53 -10.53 -3.11 11.71
C PHE A 53 -9.89 -1.72 11.65
N GLY A 54 -8.71 -1.59 12.25
CA GLY A 54 -7.94 -0.36 12.24
C GLY A 54 -6.99 -0.31 11.04
N ASN A 55 -7.31 0.50 10.03
CA ASN A 55 -6.47 0.64 8.82
C ASN A 55 -4.99 0.94 9.14
N GLN A 56 -4.69 1.71 10.19
CA GLN A 56 -3.33 2.03 10.59
C GLN A 56 -2.57 0.82 11.18
N ASN A 57 -3.27 -0.05 11.92
CA ASN A 57 -2.68 -1.25 12.51
C ASN A 57 -2.34 -2.25 11.39
N GLU A 58 -3.28 -2.46 10.47
CA GLU A 58 -3.07 -3.32 9.31
C GLU A 58 -1.95 -2.79 8.39
N LEU A 59 -1.90 -1.47 8.16
CA LEU A 59 -0.81 -0.86 7.40
C LEU A 59 0.55 -1.10 8.07
N THR A 60 0.63 -0.97 9.40
CA THR A 60 1.86 -1.21 10.16
C THR A 60 2.29 -2.68 10.03
N TYR A 61 1.34 -3.61 10.17
CA TYR A 61 1.60 -5.04 10.02
C TYR A 61 2.08 -5.40 8.60
N LEU A 62 1.38 -4.94 7.57
CA LEU A 62 1.76 -5.16 6.16
C LEU A 62 3.13 -4.53 5.83
N ARG A 63 3.44 -3.36 6.39
CA ARG A 63 4.77 -2.73 6.25
C ARG A 63 5.86 -3.59 6.88
N ALA A 64 5.66 -4.11 8.08
CA ALA A 64 6.62 -5.00 8.72
C ALA A 64 6.88 -6.24 7.85
N LEU A 65 5.84 -6.85 7.27
CA LEU A 65 6.00 -7.97 6.34
C LEU A 65 6.82 -7.58 5.10
N ALA A 66 6.49 -6.44 4.47
CA ALA A 66 7.21 -5.97 3.28
C ALA A 66 8.67 -5.57 3.56
N LEU A 67 8.97 -5.16 4.79
CA LEU A 67 10.30 -4.72 5.23
C LEU A 67 11.09 -5.81 5.97
N ASN A 68 10.70 -7.08 5.85
CA ASN A 68 11.36 -8.22 6.53
C ASN A 68 11.47 -8.02 8.05
N GLY A 69 10.37 -7.59 8.67
CA GLY A 69 10.24 -7.33 10.10
C GLY A 69 10.69 -5.94 10.56
N GLN A 70 11.31 -5.14 9.69
CA GLN A 70 11.90 -3.88 10.14
C GLN A 70 10.87 -2.78 10.37
N ASN A 71 11.02 -2.06 11.48
CA ASN A 71 10.14 -0.95 11.84
C ASN A 71 10.38 0.36 11.06
N LYS A 72 11.50 0.46 10.32
CA LYS A 72 11.89 1.64 9.55
C LYS A 72 12.06 1.34 8.06
N SER A 73 11.47 2.19 7.24
CA SER A 73 11.63 2.20 5.79
C SER A 73 13.01 2.69 5.37
N ALA A 74 13.39 2.41 4.12
CA ALA A 74 14.64 2.91 3.54
C ALA A 74 14.73 4.45 3.53
N PHE A 75 13.60 5.14 3.34
CA PHE A 75 13.55 6.60 3.36
C PHE A 75 13.84 7.16 4.76
N GLU A 76 13.29 6.55 5.81
CA GLU A 76 13.54 6.96 7.20
C GLU A 76 15.01 6.73 7.60
N LYS A 77 15.66 5.72 7.04
CA LYS A 77 17.08 5.43 7.28
C LYS A 77 18.04 6.39 6.58
N ASN A 78 17.59 7.13 5.58
CA ASN A 78 18.41 8.10 4.85
C ASN A 78 18.65 9.41 5.64
N GLN A 79 18.05 9.57 6.83
CA GLN A 79 18.32 10.72 7.70
C GLN A 79 19.60 10.51 8.53
N VAL A 80 20.33 11.60 8.78
CA VAL A 80 21.56 11.58 9.58
C VAL A 80 21.26 11.02 10.98
N GLY A 81 21.95 9.95 11.35
CA GLY A 81 21.77 9.28 12.65
C GLY A 81 20.63 8.25 12.71
N ALA A 82 19.86 8.07 11.64
CA ALA A 82 18.69 7.17 11.60
C ALA A 82 18.99 5.72 11.15
N TRP A 83 20.27 5.32 11.15
CA TRP A 83 20.70 3.99 10.70
C TRP A 83 20.19 2.84 11.58
N ARG A 84 19.90 3.11 12.87
CA ARG A 84 19.38 2.10 13.81
C ARG A 84 17.90 1.83 13.56
N TYR A 85 17.53 0.57 13.44
CA TYR A 85 16.16 0.07 13.34
C TYR A 85 16.00 -1.13 14.29
N ASP A 86 14.76 -1.44 14.64
CA ASP A 86 14.42 -2.64 15.40
C ASP A 86 13.62 -3.60 14.51
N ILE A 87 13.51 -4.85 14.98
CA ILE A 87 12.76 -5.95 14.37
C ILE A 87 11.53 -6.24 15.24
#